data_AF-A0A952R9R1-F1
#
_entry.id   AF-A0A952R9R1-F1
#
_cell.length_a   1.000
_cell.length_b   1.000
_cell.length_c   1.000
_cell.angle_alpha   90.00
_cell.angle_beta   90.00
_cell.angle_gamma   90.00
#
_symmetry.space_group_name_H-M   'P 1'
#
loop_
_entity.id
_entity.type
_entity.pdbx_description
1 polymer ?
#
loop_
_entity_poly.entity_id
_entity_poly.type
_entity_poly.pdbx_seq_one_letter_code
_entity_poly.pdbx_strand_id
1 'polypeptide(L)'
;MKCFDAHARSDSSASRAERRAGWRRAALFVALCVAALSPASASAQVARQAADAIIELDVERGRALLEQAGPRQDLAFERARLALYLGDCEAAQAIMTAPQFDGSEDAAHFRAVAEGCHGATAAGLILEDEARGVWLRLQDSEDRALAPRLFEVASASREHIERELGVTLPRPLRIDLVRDLFSLAAVTGLPLTAAETTGTVAVARWGRVTMLSPRAASSGYPWEDTLAHEITHLALSRATRDRAPLWLQEGIAKRLETRWRAPQPFDVHDHHRESRAAQVEGQSVGIQGLGSSIAMLPTPEAASIAFAEVASFMDFWVTQNGVPALQLLLRDLRGVGDAGPNAALLSLSGVTLIEWNERWQRWLEAHVEAPKPPPKLPPLEVKRIERQRGEAARLARLGEVLLRRGHAAAAEVNYLKLLEIEPRDAGVRSRLGRAALAQGAPDRARDYVAELSQVKRDHAHWWALRARFGLGTGAEEPSSPAAARAAYLQGIAVDPLSELVACAGHVSVQANPQTSPSGDPQVRPGAAPGAPSGVPSAAPQAAPSAAASAGSVHEVAYRELCEAARRFGRD
;
A
#
# COMPACT_ATOMS: atom_id res chain seq x y z
N MET A 1 -84.29 -24.59 2.30
CA MET A 1 -83.79 -23.22 2.04
C MET A 1 -82.66 -23.32 1.02
N LYS A 2 -82.88 -22.89 -0.25
CA LYS A 2 -81.94 -22.63 -1.37
C LYS A 2 -80.74 -23.61 -1.62
N CYS A 3 -80.43 -24.10 -2.83
CA CYS A 3 -81.02 -23.97 -4.17
C CYS A 3 -80.49 -25.06 -5.13
N PHE A 4 -81.36 -25.48 -6.06
CA PHE A 4 -81.16 -25.95 -7.44
C PHE A 4 -80.21 -27.09 -7.86
N ASP A 5 -80.91 -28.11 -8.38
CA ASP A 5 -80.62 -29.15 -9.36
C ASP A 5 -80.04 -28.74 -10.74
N ALA A 6 -79.71 -29.81 -11.49
CA ALA A 6 -79.80 -29.98 -12.95
C ALA A 6 -78.64 -29.56 -13.90
N HIS A 7 -77.88 -30.59 -14.31
CA HIS A 7 -77.70 -31.05 -15.71
C HIS A 7 -77.41 -30.03 -16.83
N ALA A 8 -76.27 -30.21 -17.51
CA ALA A 8 -76.11 -29.89 -18.92
C ALA A 8 -75.24 -30.93 -19.65
N ARG A 9 -75.72 -31.44 -20.79
CA ARG A 9 -74.89 -32.08 -21.82
C ARG A 9 -74.52 -30.99 -22.84
N SER A 10 -73.26 -30.90 -23.27
CA SER A 10 -72.93 -30.39 -24.61
C SER A 10 -71.53 -30.79 -25.09
N ASP A 11 -71.54 -31.36 -26.29
CA ASP A 11 -70.73 -31.02 -27.47
C ASP A 11 -69.20 -30.96 -27.44
N SER A 12 -68.62 -32.00 -28.05
CA SER A 12 -67.29 -32.00 -28.63
C SER A 12 -67.23 -31.15 -29.92
N SER A 13 -67.06 -29.83 -29.80
CA SER A 13 -66.82 -28.95 -30.96
C SER A 13 -65.79 -27.84 -30.73
N ALA A 14 -64.68 -28.17 -30.05
CA ALA A 14 -63.51 -27.29 -29.93
C ALA A 14 -63.14 -26.69 -31.31
N SER A 15 -63.29 -25.37 -31.44
CA SER A 15 -63.29 -24.71 -32.74
C SER A 15 -61.91 -24.80 -33.42
N ARG A 16 -61.86 -24.60 -34.75
CA ARG A 16 -60.56 -24.44 -35.43
C ARG A 16 -59.74 -23.26 -34.89
N ALA A 17 -60.39 -22.29 -34.21
CA ALA A 17 -59.72 -21.15 -33.58
C ALA A 17 -58.99 -21.54 -32.29
N GLU A 18 -59.61 -22.32 -31.41
CA GLU A 18 -58.99 -22.74 -30.12
C GLU A 18 -57.79 -23.67 -30.34
N ARG A 19 -57.90 -24.60 -31.29
CA ARG A 19 -56.75 -25.46 -31.68
C ARG A 19 -55.60 -24.62 -32.27
N ARG A 20 -55.89 -23.58 -33.05
CA ARG A 20 -54.88 -22.62 -33.53
C ARG A 20 -54.28 -21.77 -32.40
N ALA A 21 -55.05 -21.41 -31.37
CA ALA A 21 -54.56 -20.68 -30.20
C ALA A 21 -53.62 -21.55 -29.33
N GLY A 22 -53.96 -22.82 -29.12
CA GLY A 22 -53.10 -23.79 -28.44
C GLY A 22 -51.77 -24.00 -29.16
N TRP A 23 -51.80 -24.20 -30.49
CA TRP A 23 -50.59 -24.31 -31.31
C TRP A 23 -49.75 -23.03 -31.32
N ARG A 24 -50.37 -21.84 -31.33
CA ARG A 24 -49.64 -20.56 -31.21
C ARG A 24 -48.97 -20.39 -29.84
N ARG A 25 -49.62 -20.80 -28.74
CA ARG A 25 -49.02 -20.78 -27.39
C ARG A 25 -47.89 -21.79 -27.26
N ALA A 26 -48.06 -23.01 -27.78
CA ALA A 26 -47.00 -24.02 -27.80
C ALA A 26 -45.81 -23.58 -28.67
N ALA A 27 -46.05 -23.01 -29.86
CA ALA A 27 -45.01 -22.47 -30.72
C ALA A 27 -44.30 -21.26 -30.08
N LEU A 28 -45.00 -20.39 -29.34
CA LEU A 28 -44.35 -19.33 -28.56
C LEU A 28 -43.46 -19.89 -27.45
N PHE A 29 -43.92 -20.92 -26.73
CA PHE A 29 -43.15 -21.57 -25.67
C PHE A 29 -41.89 -22.25 -26.24
N VAL A 30 -42.02 -23.00 -27.34
CA VAL A 30 -40.89 -23.60 -28.04
C VAL A 30 -39.94 -22.54 -28.59
N ALA A 31 -40.45 -21.43 -29.15
CA ALA A 31 -39.62 -20.32 -29.60
C ALA A 31 -38.87 -19.63 -28.43
N LEU A 32 -39.48 -19.49 -27.25
CA LEU A 32 -38.82 -18.97 -26.05
C LEU A 32 -37.71 -19.92 -25.56
N CYS A 33 -37.98 -21.24 -25.52
CA CYS A 33 -36.99 -22.25 -25.13
C CYS A 33 -35.84 -22.35 -26.15
N VAL A 34 -36.12 -22.24 -27.44
CA VAL A 34 -35.09 -22.21 -28.50
C VAL A 34 -34.30 -20.90 -28.46
N ALA A 35 -34.93 -19.76 -28.17
CA ALA A 35 -34.23 -18.50 -27.95
C ALA A 35 -33.24 -18.59 -26.78
N ALA A 36 -33.63 -19.23 -25.66
CA ALA A 36 -32.73 -19.50 -24.53
C ALA A 36 -31.55 -20.43 -24.90
N LEU A 37 -31.72 -21.32 -25.89
CA LEU A 37 -30.70 -22.25 -26.41
C LEU A 37 -29.90 -21.72 -27.61
N SER A 38 -29.99 -20.42 -27.92
CA SER A 38 -29.28 -19.83 -29.05
C SER A 38 -27.74 -19.87 -28.87
N PRO A 39 -26.94 -20.03 -29.94
CA PRO A 39 -25.47 -19.97 -29.84
C PRO A 39 -24.92 -18.67 -29.23
N ALA A 40 -25.68 -17.58 -29.32
CA ALA A 40 -25.37 -16.29 -28.71
C ALA A 40 -25.68 -16.25 -27.20
N SER A 41 -26.77 -16.84 -26.73
CA SER A 41 -27.08 -16.90 -25.28
C SER A 41 -26.11 -17.83 -24.55
N ALA A 42 -25.75 -18.96 -25.17
CA ALA A 42 -24.72 -19.87 -24.67
C ALA A 42 -23.35 -19.18 -24.58
N SER A 43 -22.94 -18.44 -25.61
CA SER A 43 -21.66 -17.71 -25.59
C SER A 43 -21.65 -16.59 -24.55
N ALA A 44 -22.71 -15.79 -24.45
CA ALA A 44 -22.84 -14.77 -23.42
C ALA A 44 -22.84 -15.36 -21.99
N GLN A 45 -23.32 -16.60 -21.82
CA GLN A 45 -23.20 -17.33 -20.55
C GLN A 45 -21.76 -17.75 -20.27
N VAL A 46 -21.04 -18.31 -21.25
CA VAL A 46 -19.61 -18.66 -21.09
C VAL A 46 -18.78 -17.42 -20.78
N ALA A 47 -19.00 -16.31 -21.50
CA ALA A 47 -18.33 -15.04 -21.26
C ALA A 47 -18.53 -14.55 -19.82
N ARG A 48 -19.78 -14.55 -19.31
CA ARG A 48 -20.06 -14.20 -17.91
C ARG A 48 -19.39 -15.15 -16.90
N GLN A 49 -19.43 -16.46 -17.16
CA GLN A 49 -18.80 -17.46 -16.29
C GLN A 49 -17.27 -17.34 -16.27
N ALA A 50 -16.65 -17.03 -17.40
CA ALA A 50 -15.23 -16.76 -17.51
C ALA A 50 -14.86 -15.44 -16.81
N ALA A 51 -15.61 -14.36 -17.06
CA ALA A 51 -15.42 -13.07 -16.38
C ALA A 51 -15.53 -13.20 -14.85
N ASP A 52 -16.58 -13.86 -14.35
CA ASP A 52 -16.76 -14.18 -12.93
C ASP A 52 -15.54 -14.93 -12.37
N ALA A 53 -15.06 -15.98 -13.05
CA ALA A 53 -13.91 -16.75 -12.60
C ALA A 53 -12.60 -15.93 -12.61
N ILE A 54 -12.36 -15.12 -13.64
CA ILE A 54 -11.17 -14.27 -13.76
C ILE A 54 -11.17 -13.20 -12.67
N ILE A 55 -12.31 -12.52 -12.43
CA ILE A 55 -12.46 -11.51 -11.38
C ILE A 55 -12.34 -12.14 -9.98
N GLU A 56 -12.84 -13.36 -9.81
CA GLU A 56 -12.61 -14.16 -8.59
C GLU A 56 -11.14 -14.61 -8.44
N LEU A 57 -10.25 -14.31 -9.39
CA LEU A 57 -8.86 -14.78 -9.46
C LEU A 57 -8.71 -16.31 -9.61
N ASP A 58 -9.80 -17.01 -9.97
CA ASP A 58 -9.81 -18.41 -10.40
C ASP A 58 -9.46 -18.49 -11.90
N VAL A 59 -8.23 -18.06 -12.21
CA VAL A 59 -7.71 -17.96 -13.59
C VAL A 59 -7.62 -19.32 -14.29
N GLU A 60 -7.48 -20.41 -13.54
CA GLU A 60 -7.48 -21.78 -14.08
C GLU A 60 -8.87 -22.19 -14.58
N ARG A 61 -9.92 -21.92 -13.79
CA ARG A 61 -11.30 -22.13 -14.24
C ARG A 61 -11.67 -21.18 -15.38
N GLY A 62 -11.24 -19.92 -15.32
CA GLY A 62 -11.42 -18.96 -16.41
C GLY A 62 -10.80 -19.46 -17.72
N ARG A 63 -9.55 -19.97 -17.66
CA ARG A 63 -8.87 -20.61 -18.80
C ARG A 63 -9.64 -21.82 -19.32
N ALA A 64 -10.01 -22.76 -18.46
CA ALA A 64 -10.72 -23.97 -18.85
C ALA A 64 -12.06 -23.69 -19.55
N LEU A 65 -12.84 -22.72 -19.06
CA LEU A 65 -14.10 -22.29 -19.69
C LEU A 65 -13.87 -21.73 -21.10
N LEU A 66 -12.84 -20.89 -21.27
CA LEU A 66 -12.51 -20.29 -22.56
C LEU A 66 -11.92 -21.32 -23.54
N GLU A 67 -11.08 -22.25 -23.08
CA GLU A 67 -10.52 -23.32 -23.91
C GLU A 67 -11.61 -24.28 -24.42
N GLN A 68 -12.51 -24.73 -23.54
CA GLN A 68 -13.64 -25.60 -23.91
C GLN A 68 -14.57 -24.98 -24.96
N ALA A 69 -14.73 -23.65 -24.94
CA ALA A 69 -15.54 -22.93 -25.92
C ALA A 69 -14.85 -22.70 -27.29
N GLY A 70 -13.55 -23.01 -27.40
CA GLY A 70 -12.77 -22.84 -28.63
C GLY A 70 -12.46 -21.38 -29.00
N PRO A 71 -11.70 -21.15 -30.09
CA PRO A 71 -11.16 -19.84 -30.47
C PRO A 71 -12.22 -18.91 -31.11
N ARG A 72 -13.35 -18.70 -30.44
CA ARG A 72 -14.44 -17.83 -30.91
C ARG A 72 -14.10 -16.36 -30.70
N GLN A 73 -14.42 -15.52 -31.69
CA GLN A 73 -14.19 -14.06 -31.64
C GLN A 73 -15.03 -13.35 -30.58
N ASP A 74 -16.26 -13.82 -30.31
CA ASP A 74 -17.16 -13.26 -29.29
C ASP A 74 -16.70 -13.52 -27.84
N LEU A 75 -15.65 -14.32 -27.65
CA LEU A 75 -14.97 -14.53 -26.36
C LEU A 75 -13.59 -13.86 -26.30
N ALA A 76 -13.18 -13.11 -27.33
CA ALA A 76 -11.83 -12.52 -27.40
C ALA A 76 -11.56 -11.52 -26.27
N PHE A 77 -12.57 -10.73 -25.85
CA PHE A 77 -12.42 -9.80 -24.72
C PHE A 77 -12.05 -10.52 -23.41
N GLU A 78 -12.73 -11.63 -23.12
CA GLU A 78 -12.46 -12.42 -21.91
C GLU A 78 -11.13 -13.18 -21.99
N ARG A 79 -10.65 -13.52 -23.20
CA ARG A 79 -9.27 -13.99 -23.40
C ARG A 79 -8.24 -12.90 -23.12
N ALA A 80 -8.49 -11.66 -23.57
CA ALA A 80 -7.63 -10.53 -23.25
C ALA A 80 -7.65 -10.20 -21.75
N ARG A 81 -8.83 -10.28 -21.10
CA ARG A 81 -8.96 -10.18 -19.64
C ARG A 81 -8.13 -11.24 -18.91
N LEU A 82 -8.23 -12.51 -19.32
CA LEU A 82 -7.44 -13.60 -18.73
C LEU A 82 -5.94 -13.37 -18.92
N ALA A 83 -5.48 -13.02 -20.12
CA ALA A 83 -4.08 -12.72 -20.39
C ALA A 83 -3.58 -11.56 -19.51
N LEU A 84 -4.36 -10.46 -19.45
CA LEU A 84 -4.04 -9.32 -18.60
C LEU A 84 -3.96 -9.73 -17.12
N TYR A 85 -4.87 -10.56 -16.60
CA TYR A 85 -4.86 -11.03 -15.20
C TYR A 85 -3.67 -11.95 -14.89
N LEU A 86 -3.23 -12.77 -15.85
CA LEU A 86 -2.06 -13.64 -15.70
C LEU A 86 -0.72 -12.88 -15.66
N GLY A 87 -0.71 -11.62 -16.11
CA GLY A 87 0.50 -10.79 -16.26
C GLY A 87 1.11 -10.86 -17.67
N ASP A 88 0.39 -11.47 -18.62
CA ASP A 88 0.73 -11.56 -20.04
C ASP A 88 0.13 -10.35 -20.78
N CYS A 89 0.77 -9.19 -20.56
CA CYS A 89 0.36 -7.95 -21.19
C CYS A 89 0.53 -7.99 -22.72
N GLU A 90 1.49 -8.75 -23.24
CA GLU A 90 1.75 -8.88 -24.68
C GLU A 90 0.58 -9.59 -25.38
N ALA A 91 0.14 -10.75 -24.88
CA ALA A 91 -1.02 -11.42 -25.44
C ALA A 91 -2.31 -10.60 -25.25
N ALA A 92 -2.46 -9.91 -24.11
CA ALA A 92 -3.59 -9.00 -23.89
C ALA A 92 -3.64 -7.88 -24.94
N GLN A 93 -2.51 -7.20 -25.17
CA GLN A 93 -2.40 -6.16 -26.20
C GLN A 93 -2.65 -6.73 -27.59
N ALA A 94 -2.00 -7.84 -27.96
CA ALA A 94 -2.12 -8.46 -29.27
C ALA A 94 -3.59 -8.80 -29.59
N ILE A 95 -4.35 -9.36 -28.65
CA ILE A 95 -5.78 -9.62 -28.83
C ILE A 95 -6.56 -8.30 -29.01
N MET A 96 -6.32 -7.31 -28.16
CA MET A 96 -7.10 -6.06 -28.15
C MET A 96 -6.89 -5.17 -29.38
N THR A 97 -5.79 -5.32 -30.12
CA THR A 97 -5.55 -4.62 -31.40
C THR A 97 -6.46 -5.08 -32.55
N ALA A 98 -7.22 -6.16 -32.39
CA ALA A 98 -8.09 -6.69 -33.44
C ALA A 98 -9.23 -5.69 -33.82
N PRO A 99 -9.55 -5.50 -35.13
CA PRO A 99 -10.54 -4.51 -35.58
C PRO A 99 -11.97 -4.70 -35.03
N GLN A 100 -12.30 -5.90 -34.55
CA GLN A 100 -13.57 -6.22 -33.90
C GLN A 100 -13.86 -5.42 -32.63
N PHE A 101 -12.84 -4.74 -32.07
CA PHE A 101 -12.94 -3.90 -30.88
C PHE A 101 -13.07 -2.40 -31.19
N ASP A 102 -12.94 -2.01 -32.46
CA ASP A 102 -12.96 -0.61 -32.85
C ASP A 102 -14.38 -0.02 -32.69
N GLY A 103 -14.46 1.17 -32.08
CA GLY A 103 -15.74 1.86 -31.79
C GLY A 103 -16.38 1.52 -30.44
N SER A 104 -15.78 0.65 -29.61
CA SER A 104 -16.20 0.44 -28.21
C SER A 104 -15.31 1.23 -27.24
N GLU A 105 -15.91 2.09 -26.42
CA GLU A 105 -15.18 2.87 -25.40
C GLU A 105 -14.54 1.97 -24.33
N ASP A 106 -15.27 0.96 -23.84
CA ASP A 106 -14.75 -0.04 -22.90
C ASP A 106 -13.54 -0.80 -23.48
N ALA A 107 -13.63 -1.19 -24.75
CA ALA A 107 -12.53 -1.89 -25.43
C ALA A 107 -11.33 -0.96 -25.70
N ALA A 108 -11.57 0.32 -25.97
CA ALA A 108 -10.51 1.32 -26.11
C ALA A 108 -9.78 1.57 -24.76
N HIS A 109 -10.52 1.70 -23.65
CA HIS A 109 -9.93 1.81 -22.32
C HIS A 109 -9.11 0.56 -21.96
N PHE A 110 -9.67 -0.63 -22.19
CA PHE A 110 -8.98 -1.88 -21.92
C PHE A 110 -7.75 -2.10 -22.82
N ARG A 111 -7.80 -1.68 -24.10
CA ARG A 111 -6.65 -1.66 -25.03
C ARG A 111 -5.53 -0.77 -24.48
N ALA A 112 -5.84 0.46 -24.06
CA ALA A 112 -4.86 1.38 -23.48
C ALA A 112 -4.19 0.83 -22.21
N VAL A 113 -4.94 0.13 -21.36
CA VAL A 113 -4.39 -0.58 -20.19
C VAL A 113 -3.48 -1.73 -20.61
N ALA A 114 -3.85 -2.52 -21.63
CA ALA A 114 -3.01 -3.62 -22.10
C ALA A 114 -1.69 -3.12 -22.74
N GLU A 115 -1.76 -2.04 -23.52
CA GLU A 115 -0.60 -1.34 -24.10
C GLU A 115 0.31 -0.76 -23.00
N GLY A 116 -0.27 -0.09 -22.00
CA GLY A 116 0.46 0.46 -20.85
C GLY A 116 1.11 -0.63 -19.98
N CYS A 117 0.39 -1.72 -19.73
CA CYS A 117 0.89 -2.93 -19.08
C CYS A 117 2.11 -3.49 -19.83
N HIS A 118 2.03 -3.66 -21.15
CA HIS A 118 3.13 -4.20 -21.95
C HIS A 118 4.34 -3.25 -21.93
N GLY A 119 4.14 -1.95 -22.19
CA GLY A 119 5.22 -0.97 -22.19
C GLY A 119 5.93 -0.82 -20.84
N ALA A 120 5.20 -0.89 -19.72
CA ALA A 120 5.77 -0.75 -18.38
C ALA A 120 6.42 -2.03 -17.84
N THR A 121 6.01 -3.23 -18.32
CA THR A 121 6.47 -4.52 -17.79
C THR A 121 7.38 -5.31 -18.74
N ALA A 122 7.54 -4.86 -19.98
CA ALA A 122 8.48 -5.46 -20.94
C ALA A 122 9.90 -5.56 -20.37
N ALA A 123 10.52 -6.73 -20.56
CA ALA A 123 11.85 -7.08 -20.02
C ALA A 123 12.02 -6.97 -18.49
N GLY A 124 10.94 -6.82 -17.72
CA GLY A 124 11.00 -6.81 -16.25
C GLY A 124 11.55 -8.13 -15.67
N LEU A 125 12.42 -8.02 -14.68
CA LEU A 125 13.01 -9.18 -14.00
C LEU A 125 11.97 -9.87 -13.12
N ILE A 126 11.68 -11.14 -13.41
CA ILE A 126 10.78 -11.96 -12.61
C ILE A 126 11.59 -12.73 -11.55
N LEU A 127 11.10 -12.69 -10.31
CA LEU A 127 11.61 -13.43 -9.17
C LEU A 127 10.45 -14.18 -8.51
N GLU A 128 10.68 -15.44 -8.14
CA GLU A 128 9.64 -16.31 -7.59
C GLU A 128 10.09 -16.95 -6.28
N ASP A 129 9.18 -17.01 -5.32
CA ASP A 129 9.30 -17.80 -4.09
C ASP A 129 8.13 -18.80 -4.09
N GLU A 130 8.38 -20.00 -4.63
CA GLU A 130 7.37 -21.06 -4.73
C GLU A 130 6.83 -21.47 -3.35
N ALA A 131 7.69 -21.52 -2.33
CA ALA A 131 7.34 -21.93 -0.98
C ALA A 131 6.37 -20.94 -0.33
N ARG A 132 6.60 -19.64 -0.52
CA ARG A 132 5.65 -18.58 -0.13
C ARG A 132 4.54 -18.39 -1.17
N GLY A 133 4.62 -18.99 -2.35
CA GLY A 133 3.69 -18.76 -3.45
C GLY A 133 3.55 -17.28 -3.80
N VAL A 134 4.69 -16.59 -3.95
CA VAL A 134 4.74 -15.17 -4.34
C VAL A 134 5.57 -15.04 -5.61
N TRP A 135 5.08 -14.19 -6.52
CA TRP A 135 5.68 -13.89 -7.80
C TRP A 135 5.85 -12.37 -7.88
N LEU A 136 7.07 -11.92 -8.16
CA LEU A 136 7.46 -10.51 -8.13
C LEU A 136 8.13 -10.16 -9.45
N ARG A 137 7.52 -9.25 -10.21
CA ARG A 137 8.15 -8.62 -11.37
C ARG A 137 8.72 -7.27 -10.95
N LEU A 138 9.98 -7.04 -11.29
CA LEU A 138 10.68 -5.78 -11.10
C LEU A 138 10.84 -5.10 -12.45
N GLN A 139 10.30 -3.89 -12.61
CA GLN A 139 10.58 -3.06 -13.78
C GLN A 139 12.07 -2.67 -13.86
N ASP A 140 12.76 -2.66 -12.72
CA ASP A 140 14.20 -2.41 -12.63
C ASP A 140 14.88 -3.47 -11.75
N SER A 141 15.89 -4.13 -12.33
CA SER A 141 16.69 -5.15 -11.66
C SER A 141 17.48 -4.66 -10.44
N GLU A 142 17.71 -3.35 -10.29
CA GLU A 142 18.37 -2.77 -9.12
C GLU A 142 17.56 -2.97 -7.83
N ASP A 143 16.23 -3.07 -7.93
CA ASP A 143 15.34 -3.31 -6.79
C ASP A 143 15.36 -4.77 -6.29
N ARG A 144 16.20 -5.65 -6.88
CA ARG A 144 16.31 -7.08 -6.50
C ARG A 144 16.60 -7.30 -5.02
N ALA A 145 17.33 -6.40 -4.37
CA ALA A 145 17.63 -6.49 -2.93
C ALA A 145 16.39 -6.35 -2.02
N LEU A 146 15.28 -5.82 -2.54
CA LEU A 146 14.01 -5.76 -1.81
C LEU A 146 13.26 -7.11 -1.78
N ALA A 147 13.54 -8.00 -2.73
CA ALA A 147 12.75 -9.23 -2.95
C ALA A 147 12.62 -10.12 -1.69
N PRO A 148 13.68 -10.38 -0.88
CA PRO A 148 13.54 -11.20 0.32
C PRO A 148 12.53 -10.62 1.32
N ARG A 149 12.55 -9.29 1.52
CA ARG A 149 11.63 -8.61 2.44
C ARG A 149 10.22 -8.52 1.86
N LEU A 150 10.08 -8.23 0.56
CA LEU A 150 8.81 -8.27 -0.16
C LEU A 150 8.12 -9.63 -0.03
N PHE A 151 8.86 -10.74 -0.19
CA PHE A 151 8.29 -12.08 -0.04
C PHE A 151 7.85 -12.40 1.39
N GLU A 152 8.62 -11.98 2.41
CA GLU A 152 8.23 -12.09 3.82
C GLU A 152 6.92 -11.35 4.11
N VAL A 153 6.85 -10.07 3.74
CA VAL A 153 5.68 -9.20 3.97
C VAL A 153 4.47 -9.74 3.20
N ALA A 154 4.59 -9.98 1.90
CA ALA A 154 3.52 -10.52 1.06
C ALA A 154 2.92 -11.82 1.62
N SER A 155 3.76 -12.72 2.14
CA SER A 155 3.29 -13.97 2.72
C SER A 155 2.59 -13.76 4.07
N ALA A 156 3.16 -12.94 4.96
CA ALA A 156 2.60 -12.66 6.28
C ALA A 156 1.28 -11.88 6.21
N SER A 157 1.23 -10.84 5.37
CA SER A 157 0.03 -10.05 5.12
C SER A 157 -1.08 -10.89 4.51
N ARG A 158 -0.79 -11.68 3.46
CA ARG A 158 -1.77 -12.63 2.90
C ARG A 158 -2.31 -13.56 3.99
N GLU A 159 -1.44 -14.21 4.77
CA GLU A 159 -1.89 -15.14 5.82
C GLU A 159 -2.81 -14.49 6.86
N HIS A 160 -2.54 -13.24 7.25
CA HIS A 160 -3.41 -12.49 8.16
C HIS A 160 -4.76 -12.15 7.51
N ILE A 161 -4.73 -11.61 6.29
CA ILE A 161 -5.91 -11.18 5.53
C ILE A 161 -6.82 -12.37 5.21
N GLU A 162 -6.25 -13.51 4.80
CA GLU A 162 -7.00 -14.73 4.52
C GLU A 162 -7.75 -15.24 5.76
N ARG A 163 -7.13 -15.16 6.95
CA ARG A 163 -7.75 -15.54 8.23
C ARG A 163 -8.86 -14.59 8.66
N GLU A 164 -8.63 -13.27 8.62
CA GLU A 164 -9.62 -12.28 9.05
C GLU A 164 -10.85 -12.27 8.10
N LEU A 165 -10.63 -12.33 6.79
CA LEU A 165 -11.71 -12.25 5.79
C LEU A 165 -12.36 -13.60 5.47
N GLY A 166 -11.75 -14.73 5.85
CA GLY A 166 -12.28 -16.07 5.56
C GLY A 166 -12.27 -16.41 4.07
N VAL A 167 -11.24 -15.94 3.35
CA VAL A 167 -11.05 -16.03 1.90
C VAL A 167 -9.65 -16.55 1.64
N THR A 168 -9.46 -17.50 0.72
CA THR A 168 -8.13 -17.96 0.30
C THR A 168 -7.77 -17.35 -1.05
N LEU A 169 -6.66 -16.61 -1.13
CA LEU A 169 -6.11 -16.05 -2.37
C LEU A 169 -5.41 -17.15 -3.19
N PRO A 170 -5.41 -17.07 -4.53
CA PRO A 170 -4.68 -18.02 -5.36
C PRO A 170 -3.16 -17.85 -5.20
N ARG A 171 -2.42 -18.88 -5.63
CA ARG A 171 -0.97 -18.86 -5.71
C ARG A 171 -0.53 -18.99 -7.18
N PRO A 172 0.50 -18.25 -7.63
CA PRO A 172 1.21 -17.24 -6.87
C PRO A 172 0.42 -15.93 -6.71
N LEU A 173 0.64 -15.24 -5.59
CA LEU A 173 0.29 -13.83 -5.45
C LEU A 173 1.24 -13.02 -6.33
N ARG A 174 0.69 -12.21 -7.25
CA ARG A 174 1.47 -11.41 -8.22
C ARG A 174 1.66 -9.98 -7.72
N ILE A 175 2.89 -9.49 -7.80
CA ILE A 175 3.29 -8.13 -7.45
C ILE A 175 4.16 -7.57 -8.59
N ASP A 176 3.80 -6.41 -9.13
CA ASP A 176 4.61 -5.64 -10.08
C ASP A 176 5.20 -4.42 -9.34
N LEU A 177 6.53 -4.34 -9.26
CA LEU A 177 7.25 -3.19 -8.71
C LEU A 177 7.66 -2.25 -9.85
N VAL A 178 7.08 -1.06 -9.89
CA VAL A 178 7.28 -0.08 -10.96
C VAL A 178 8.08 1.14 -10.49
N ARG A 179 8.83 1.76 -11.39
CA ARG A 179 9.83 2.78 -11.06
C ARG A 179 9.25 4.19 -10.82
N ASP A 180 8.07 4.48 -11.36
CA ASP A 180 7.47 5.83 -11.37
C ASP A 180 5.93 5.81 -11.50
N LEU A 181 5.30 6.94 -11.18
CA LEU A 181 3.84 7.14 -11.25
C LEU A 181 3.29 6.98 -12.67
N PHE A 182 4.08 7.27 -13.70
CA PHE A 182 3.68 7.06 -15.10
C PHE A 182 3.49 5.58 -15.38
N SER A 183 4.44 4.73 -14.96
CA SER A 183 4.35 3.28 -15.07
C SER A 183 3.19 2.72 -14.23
N LEU A 184 2.97 3.23 -13.01
CA LEU A 184 1.83 2.87 -12.16
C LEU A 184 0.49 3.18 -12.85
N ALA A 185 0.33 4.40 -13.36
CA ALA A 185 -0.87 4.82 -14.10
C ALA A 185 -1.11 3.95 -15.35
N ALA A 186 -0.06 3.66 -16.12
CA ALA A 186 -0.13 2.88 -17.36
C ALA A 186 -0.58 1.42 -17.13
N VAL A 187 -0.06 0.75 -16.09
CA VAL A 187 -0.43 -0.65 -15.76
C VAL A 187 -1.84 -0.74 -15.17
N THR A 188 -2.25 0.26 -14.39
CA THR A 188 -3.48 0.20 -13.58
C THR A 188 -4.69 0.81 -14.28
N GLY A 189 -4.48 1.72 -15.24
CA GLY A 189 -5.52 2.53 -15.85
C GLY A 189 -6.04 3.66 -14.95
N LEU A 190 -5.37 3.95 -13.84
CA LEU A 190 -5.64 5.13 -13.00
C LEU A 190 -5.12 6.38 -13.74
N PRO A 191 -5.88 7.49 -13.86
CA PRO A 191 -5.37 8.71 -14.47
C PRO A 191 -4.15 9.24 -13.70
N LEU A 192 -3.08 9.58 -14.43
CA LEU A 192 -1.83 10.07 -13.82
C LEU A 192 -2.07 11.28 -12.90
N THR A 193 -2.89 12.23 -13.34
CA THR A 193 -3.25 13.43 -12.55
C THR A 193 -3.97 13.08 -11.25
N ALA A 194 -4.79 12.03 -11.22
CA ALA A 194 -5.46 11.56 -10.01
C ALA A 194 -4.44 10.94 -9.02
N ALA A 195 -3.52 10.12 -9.55
CA ALA A 195 -2.42 9.55 -8.78
C ALA A 195 -1.50 10.63 -8.18
N GLU A 196 -1.16 11.66 -8.96
CA GLU A 196 -0.39 12.83 -8.53
C GLU A 196 -1.12 13.67 -7.49
N THR A 197 -2.41 13.99 -7.70
CA THR A 197 -3.21 14.82 -6.78
C THR A 197 -3.37 14.20 -5.40
N THR A 198 -3.46 12.88 -5.31
CA THR A 198 -3.72 12.16 -4.04
C THR A 198 -2.50 11.45 -3.46
N GLY A 199 -1.37 11.44 -4.17
CA GLY A 199 -0.17 10.73 -3.74
C GLY A 199 -0.31 9.21 -3.77
N THR A 200 -1.05 8.66 -4.74
CA THR A 200 -1.27 7.21 -4.88
C THR A 200 0.05 6.51 -5.22
N VAL A 201 0.52 5.61 -4.35
CA VAL A 201 1.79 4.88 -4.50
C VAL A 201 1.64 3.40 -4.86
N ALA A 202 0.42 2.86 -4.80
CA ALA A 202 0.11 1.49 -5.16
C ALA A 202 -1.36 1.36 -5.58
N VAL A 203 -1.68 0.30 -6.33
CA VAL A 203 -3.05 -0.09 -6.73
C VAL A 203 -3.13 -1.60 -6.94
N ALA A 204 -4.12 -2.24 -6.32
CA ALA A 204 -4.57 -3.58 -6.62
C ALA A 204 -5.58 -3.58 -7.77
N ARG A 205 -5.19 -4.06 -8.95
CA ARG A 205 -6.11 -4.23 -10.09
C ARG A 205 -5.61 -5.34 -11.00
N TRP A 206 -6.50 -5.88 -11.83
CA TRP A 206 -6.15 -6.89 -12.84
C TRP A 206 -5.45 -8.13 -12.23
N GLY A 207 -5.87 -8.52 -11.02
CA GLY A 207 -5.35 -9.70 -10.31
C GLY A 207 -3.93 -9.59 -9.74
N ARG A 208 -3.37 -8.39 -9.62
CA ARG A 208 -2.07 -8.15 -8.97
C ARG A 208 -2.05 -6.87 -8.16
N VAL A 209 -1.06 -6.76 -7.28
CA VAL A 209 -0.63 -5.49 -6.71
C VAL A 209 0.35 -4.85 -7.70
N THR A 210 0.15 -3.59 -8.07
CA THR A 210 1.16 -2.76 -8.72
C THR A 210 1.56 -1.67 -7.75
N MET A 211 2.84 -1.52 -7.42
CA MET A 211 3.29 -0.51 -6.46
C MET A 211 4.61 0.13 -6.89
N LEU A 212 4.83 1.38 -6.48
CA LEU A 212 6.10 2.06 -6.72
C LEU A 212 7.24 1.31 -6.01
N SER A 213 8.43 1.28 -6.60
CA SER A 213 9.64 0.98 -5.84
C SER A 213 9.79 2.04 -4.72
N PRO A 214 10.16 1.66 -3.49
CA PRO A 214 10.59 2.61 -2.46
C PRO A 214 11.73 3.54 -2.91
N ARG A 215 12.45 3.18 -3.99
CA ARG A 215 13.43 4.04 -4.68
C ARG A 215 12.80 5.32 -5.27
N ALA A 216 11.53 5.27 -5.68
CA ALA A 216 10.81 6.38 -6.34
C ALA A 216 10.45 7.53 -5.38
N ALA A 217 10.18 7.25 -4.10
CA ALA A 217 9.83 8.25 -3.10
C ALA A 217 11.08 8.80 -2.41
N SER A 218 11.29 10.12 -2.42
CA SER A 218 12.55 10.74 -1.96
C SER A 218 12.93 10.46 -0.50
N SER A 219 11.93 10.19 0.35
CA SER A 219 12.09 9.89 1.79
C SER A 219 11.51 8.52 2.17
N GLY A 220 11.31 7.65 1.17
CA GLY A 220 10.53 6.43 1.32
C GLY A 220 9.03 6.68 1.52
N TYR A 221 8.30 5.60 1.79
CA TYR A 221 6.87 5.55 2.17
C TYR A 221 6.61 4.20 2.88
N PRO A 222 5.54 4.02 3.68
CA PRO A 222 5.31 2.80 4.48
C PRO A 222 4.88 1.61 3.60
N TRP A 223 5.81 1.14 2.78
CA TRP A 223 5.54 0.25 1.65
C TRP A 223 5.16 -1.17 2.07
N GLU A 224 5.61 -1.62 3.24
CA GLU A 224 5.22 -2.94 3.77
C GLU A 224 3.73 -2.98 4.11
N ASP A 225 3.21 -1.94 4.77
CA ASP A 225 1.80 -1.82 5.12
C ASP A 225 0.95 -1.43 3.89
N THR A 226 1.50 -0.64 2.96
CA THR A 226 0.86 -0.40 1.65
C THR A 226 0.68 -1.71 0.87
N LEU A 227 1.67 -2.62 0.89
CA LEU A 227 1.50 -3.93 0.27
C LEU A 227 0.39 -4.75 0.95
N ALA A 228 0.28 -4.70 2.28
CA ALA A 228 -0.81 -5.34 3.00
C ALA A 228 -2.19 -4.72 2.67
N HIS A 229 -2.25 -3.40 2.49
CA HIS A 229 -3.42 -2.67 2.02
C HIS A 229 -3.87 -3.19 0.63
N GLU A 230 -2.98 -3.25 -0.35
CA GLU A 230 -3.31 -3.72 -1.70
C GLU A 230 -3.64 -5.22 -1.78
N ILE A 231 -2.99 -6.07 -0.97
CA ILE A 231 -3.37 -7.50 -0.88
C ILE A 231 -4.80 -7.64 -0.33
N THR A 232 -5.24 -6.72 0.54
CA THR A 232 -6.61 -6.70 1.06
C THR A 232 -7.62 -6.44 -0.06
N HIS A 233 -7.36 -5.47 -0.94
CA HIS A 233 -8.21 -5.22 -2.11
C HIS A 233 -8.34 -6.45 -3.02
N LEU A 234 -7.24 -7.16 -3.32
CA LEU A 234 -7.31 -8.43 -4.08
C LEU A 234 -8.19 -9.49 -3.40
N ALA A 235 -8.10 -9.60 -2.07
CA ALA A 235 -8.95 -10.51 -1.30
C ALA A 235 -10.43 -10.12 -1.37
N LEU A 236 -10.74 -8.82 -1.35
CA LEU A 236 -12.10 -8.30 -1.43
C LEU A 236 -12.72 -8.42 -2.84
N SER A 237 -11.97 -8.16 -3.91
CA SER A 237 -12.41 -8.42 -5.29
C SER A 237 -12.75 -9.90 -5.46
N ARG A 238 -11.89 -10.82 -4.96
CA ARG A 238 -12.18 -12.26 -4.96
C ARG A 238 -13.37 -12.65 -4.10
N ALA A 239 -13.52 -12.07 -2.92
CA ALA A 239 -14.61 -12.37 -2.00
C ALA A 239 -15.98 -11.99 -2.58
N THR A 240 -16.04 -10.85 -3.29
CA THR A 240 -17.28 -10.18 -3.67
C THR A 240 -17.59 -10.18 -5.17
N ARG A 241 -16.71 -10.70 -6.04
CA ARG A 241 -16.71 -10.45 -7.50
C ARG A 241 -16.57 -8.96 -7.85
N ASP A 242 -15.69 -8.27 -7.15
CA ASP A 242 -15.47 -6.83 -7.31
C ASP A 242 -16.73 -5.97 -7.04
N ARG A 243 -17.63 -6.47 -6.18
CA ARG A 243 -18.92 -5.80 -5.81
C ARG A 243 -18.87 -5.09 -4.46
N ALA A 244 -17.76 -5.18 -3.73
CA ALA A 244 -17.55 -4.39 -2.53
C ALA A 244 -17.60 -2.89 -2.88
N PRO A 245 -18.42 -2.05 -2.22
CA PRO A 245 -18.40 -0.61 -2.44
C PRO A 245 -17.11 0.00 -1.88
N LEU A 246 -16.70 1.15 -2.41
CA LEU A 246 -15.42 1.79 -2.08
C LEU A 246 -15.21 2.00 -0.57
N TRP A 247 -16.23 2.43 0.18
CA TRP A 247 -16.12 2.58 1.65
C TRP A 247 -15.78 1.28 2.38
N LEU A 248 -16.24 0.13 1.86
CA LEU A 248 -15.97 -1.18 2.42
C LEU A 248 -14.58 -1.65 2.03
N GLN A 249 -14.18 -1.42 0.77
CA GLN A 249 -12.83 -1.74 0.29
C GLN A 249 -11.77 -1.00 1.12
N GLU A 250 -11.83 0.33 1.12
CA GLU A 250 -10.87 1.19 1.77
C GLU A 250 -10.91 1.06 3.29
N GLY A 251 -12.10 0.97 3.90
CA GLY A 251 -12.23 0.83 5.35
C GLY A 251 -11.73 -0.52 5.90
N ILE A 252 -11.83 -1.60 5.13
CA ILE A 252 -11.19 -2.88 5.49
C ILE A 252 -9.69 -2.82 5.23
N ALA A 253 -9.23 -2.28 4.09
CA ALA A 253 -7.81 -2.17 3.78
C ALA A 253 -7.05 -1.33 4.84
N LYS A 254 -7.59 -0.16 5.21
CA LYS A 254 -7.11 0.67 6.34
C LYS A 254 -7.12 -0.06 7.69
N ARG A 255 -8.02 -1.03 7.90
CA ARG A 255 -8.07 -1.83 9.13
C ARG A 255 -6.99 -2.90 9.18
N LEU A 256 -6.64 -3.51 8.03
CA LEU A 256 -5.77 -4.69 7.97
C LEU A 256 -4.31 -4.38 7.63
N GLU A 257 -4.03 -3.21 7.04
CA GLU A 257 -2.69 -2.81 6.56
C GLU A 257 -1.56 -2.92 7.60
N THR A 258 -1.84 -2.76 8.91
CA THR A 258 -0.83 -2.92 9.98
C THR A 258 -0.96 -4.21 10.79
N ARG A 259 -2.10 -4.92 10.71
CA ARG A 259 -2.43 -6.04 11.63
C ARG A 259 -1.69 -7.35 11.33
N TRP A 260 -1.05 -7.45 10.18
CA TRP A 260 -0.22 -8.59 9.79
C TRP A 260 1.07 -8.72 10.63
N ARG A 261 1.49 -7.63 11.28
CA ARG A 261 2.68 -7.52 12.13
C ARG A 261 2.31 -7.17 13.58
N ALA A 262 3.29 -7.22 14.48
CA ALA A 262 3.12 -6.72 15.83
C ALA A 262 2.90 -5.19 15.84
N PRO A 263 2.08 -4.65 16.74
CA PRO A 263 1.88 -3.21 16.89
C PRO A 263 3.20 -2.48 17.19
N GLN A 264 3.39 -1.34 16.53
CA GLN A 264 4.55 -0.46 16.65
C GLN A 264 4.21 0.81 17.44
N PRO A 265 5.20 1.52 18.02
CA PRO A 265 4.95 2.68 18.88
C PRO A 265 4.18 3.84 18.22
N PHE A 266 4.18 3.92 16.88
CA PHE A 266 3.58 5.02 16.12
C PHE A 266 2.38 4.58 15.24
N ASP A 267 1.92 3.34 15.34
CA ASP A 267 0.73 2.84 14.60
C ASP A 267 -0.59 3.51 15.01
N VAL A 268 -0.60 4.28 16.11
CA VAL A 268 -1.82 4.83 16.72
C VAL A 268 -2.34 6.03 15.93
N HIS A 269 -3.16 5.74 14.92
CA HIS A 269 -4.00 6.70 14.23
C HIS A 269 -5.43 6.68 14.79
N ASP A 270 -5.85 7.80 15.39
CA ASP A 270 -7.19 7.98 15.93
C ASP A 270 -8.15 8.47 14.82
N HIS A 271 -8.48 7.56 13.91
CA HIS A 271 -9.38 7.82 12.79
C HIS A 271 -10.79 8.24 13.26
N HIS A 272 -11.22 7.80 14.44
CA HIS A 272 -12.46 8.25 15.07
C HIS A 272 -12.43 9.75 15.37
N ARG A 273 -11.34 10.24 15.97
CA ARG A 273 -11.12 11.66 16.26
C ARG A 273 -10.85 12.49 15.02
N GLU A 274 -10.19 11.96 14.01
CA GLU A 274 -10.02 12.61 12.70
C GLU A 274 -11.38 12.76 11.98
N SER A 275 -12.21 11.72 11.99
CA SER A 275 -13.60 11.78 11.49
C SER A 275 -14.44 12.82 12.26
N ARG A 276 -14.34 12.82 13.60
CA ARG A 276 -15.05 13.80 14.45
C ARG A 276 -14.57 15.24 14.20
N ALA A 277 -13.29 15.43 13.85
CA ALA A 277 -12.76 16.73 13.42
C ALA A 277 -13.48 17.21 12.14
N ALA A 278 -13.48 16.37 11.10
CA ALA A 278 -14.08 16.68 9.81
C ALA A 278 -15.60 16.96 9.94
N GLN A 279 -16.29 16.20 10.79
CA GLN A 279 -17.71 16.41 11.08
C GLN A 279 -17.99 17.79 11.71
N VAL A 280 -17.18 18.20 12.70
CA VAL A 280 -17.34 19.49 13.42
C VAL A 280 -16.90 20.68 12.57
N GLU A 281 -15.90 20.50 11.71
CA GLU A 281 -15.39 21.56 10.82
C GLU A 281 -16.17 21.68 9.50
N GLY A 282 -17.12 20.77 9.23
CA GLY A 282 -17.90 20.75 7.99
C GLY A 282 -17.08 20.31 6.76
N GLN A 283 -16.05 19.49 6.97
CA GLN A 283 -15.12 18.99 5.96
C GLN A 283 -15.33 17.52 5.58
N SER A 284 -16.28 16.83 6.24
CA SER A 284 -16.63 15.44 5.94
C SER A 284 -16.90 15.20 4.45
N VAL A 285 -16.30 14.14 3.89
CA VAL A 285 -16.60 13.64 2.54
C VAL A 285 -17.86 12.78 2.59
N GLY A 286 -17.99 11.97 3.65
CA GLY A 286 -19.14 11.15 3.97
C GLY A 286 -19.16 9.82 3.23
N ILE A 287 -19.51 8.74 3.94
CA ILE A 287 -19.53 7.35 3.46
C ILE A 287 -20.38 7.15 2.18
N GLN A 288 -21.41 7.99 1.99
CA GLN A 288 -22.30 7.96 0.83
C GLN A 288 -21.83 8.82 -0.35
N GLY A 289 -20.93 9.77 -0.12
CA GLY A 289 -20.41 10.72 -1.14
C GLY A 289 -19.16 10.23 -1.86
N LEU A 290 -18.64 9.07 -1.48
CA LEU A 290 -17.45 8.45 -2.07
C LEU A 290 -17.75 7.98 -3.51
N GLY A 291 -16.95 8.48 -4.45
CA GLY A 291 -17.05 8.16 -5.88
C GLY A 291 -16.46 6.80 -6.24
N SER A 292 -15.88 6.68 -7.44
CA SER A 292 -15.28 5.43 -7.93
C SER A 292 -13.90 5.12 -7.33
N SER A 293 -13.19 6.11 -6.80
CA SER A 293 -11.92 5.93 -6.06
C SER A 293 -11.63 7.14 -5.18
N ILE A 294 -10.96 6.94 -4.03
CA ILE A 294 -10.44 8.03 -3.19
C ILE A 294 -9.39 8.85 -3.97
N ALA A 295 -8.66 8.22 -4.89
CA ALA A 295 -7.68 8.89 -5.75
C ALA A 295 -8.27 9.98 -6.67
N MET A 296 -9.60 9.98 -6.86
CA MET A 296 -10.32 10.97 -7.67
C MET A 296 -10.82 12.19 -6.87
N LEU A 297 -10.55 12.25 -5.56
CA LEU A 297 -10.91 13.41 -4.73
C LEU A 297 -10.03 14.63 -5.04
N PRO A 298 -10.55 15.86 -4.91
CA PRO A 298 -9.91 17.05 -5.46
C PRO A 298 -8.66 17.53 -4.69
N THR A 299 -8.42 17.04 -3.46
CA THR A 299 -7.24 17.41 -2.65
C THR A 299 -6.73 16.25 -1.79
N PRO A 300 -5.42 16.26 -1.42
CA PRO A 300 -4.86 15.31 -0.45
C PRO A 300 -5.57 15.32 0.90
N GLU A 301 -6.04 16.48 1.35
CA GLU A 301 -6.78 16.63 2.61
C GLU A 301 -8.13 15.92 2.55
N ALA A 302 -8.87 16.06 1.45
CA ALA A 302 -10.13 15.35 1.24
C ALA A 302 -9.91 13.83 1.18
N ALA A 303 -8.84 13.36 0.52
CA ALA A 303 -8.46 11.95 0.53
C ALA A 303 -8.10 11.44 1.94
N SER A 304 -7.34 12.23 2.71
CA SER A 304 -6.99 11.90 4.09
C SER A 304 -8.21 11.80 5.01
N ILE A 305 -9.17 12.74 4.87
CA ILE A 305 -10.45 12.72 5.59
C ILE A 305 -11.27 11.48 5.18
N ALA A 306 -11.37 11.19 3.87
CA ALA A 306 -12.09 10.02 3.38
C ALA A 306 -11.51 8.71 3.97
N PHE A 307 -10.19 8.55 4.02
CA PHE A 307 -9.53 7.40 4.65
C PHE A 307 -9.84 7.30 6.16
N ALA A 308 -9.84 8.42 6.88
CA ALA A 308 -10.21 8.43 8.30
C ALA A 308 -11.68 8.04 8.48
N GLU A 309 -12.60 8.57 7.67
CA GLU A 309 -14.03 8.29 7.75
C GLU A 309 -14.34 6.81 7.47
N VAL A 310 -13.77 6.21 6.41
CA VAL A 310 -14.01 4.78 6.11
C VAL A 310 -13.38 3.83 7.13
N ALA A 311 -12.18 4.15 7.64
CA ALA A 311 -11.53 3.36 8.69
C ALA A 311 -12.31 3.43 10.02
N SER A 312 -12.74 4.62 10.41
CA SER A 312 -13.59 4.89 11.57
C SER A 312 -14.94 4.18 11.47
N PHE A 313 -15.62 4.29 10.33
CA PHE A 313 -16.89 3.63 10.08
C PHE A 313 -16.76 2.10 10.12
N MET A 314 -15.72 1.53 9.51
CA MET A 314 -15.50 0.09 9.52
C MET A 314 -15.06 -0.45 10.88
N ASP A 315 -14.24 0.28 11.64
CA ASP A 315 -13.91 -0.11 13.02
C ASP A 315 -15.15 -0.09 13.92
N PHE A 316 -15.99 0.94 13.81
CA PHE A 316 -17.29 0.99 14.48
C PHE A 316 -18.17 -0.20 14.08
N TRP A 317 -18.38 -0.42 12.78
CA TRP A 317 -19.27 -1.48 12.29
C TRP A 317 -18.80 -2.88 12.70
N VAL A 318 -17.50 -3.17 12.60
CA VAL A 318 -16.93 -4.46 13.04
C VAL A 318 -16.96 -4.60 14.56
N THR A 319 -16.83 -3.51 15.32
CA THR A 319 -16.98 -3.54 16.78
C THR A 319 -18.42 -3.85 17.20
N GLN A 320 -19.43 -3.39 16.46
CA GLN A 320 -20.84 -3.69 16.74
C GLN A 320 -21.28 -5.10 16.29
N ASN A 321 -20.77 -5.60 15.16
CA ASN A 321 -21.29 -6.83 14.52
C ASN A 321 -20.32 -8.03 14.58
N GLY A 322 -19.03 -7.80 14.84
CA GLY A 322 -17.98 -8.81 14.87
C GLY A 322 -17.45 -9.25 13.50
N VAL A 323 -16.27 -9.88 13.49
CA VAL A 323 -15.62 -10.40 12.27
C VAL A 323 -16.48 -11.45 11.52
N PRO A 324 -17.23 -12.37 12.17
CA PRO A 324 -18.11 -13.29 11.45
C PRO A 324 -19.18 -12.59 10.59
N ALA A 325 -19.73 -11.46 11.06
CA ALA A 325 -20.68 -10.67 10.27
C ALA A 325 -20.01 -10.00 9.06
N LEU A 326 -18.75 -9.57 9.19
CA LEU A 326 -17.96 -9.07 8.06
C LEU A 326 -17.77 -10.17 6.99
N GLN A 327 -17.41 -11.39 7.39
CA GLN A 327 -17.24 -12.52 6.48
C GLN A 327 -18.56 -12.88 5.76
N LEU A 328 -19.70 -12.77 6.44
CA LEU A 328 -21.01 -12.93 5.83
C LEU A 328 -21.35 -11.78 4.86
N LEU A 329 -21.01 -10.52 5.19
CA LEU A 329 -21.17 -9.36 4.28
C LEU A 329 -20.46 -9.56 2.95
N LEU A 330 -19.22 -10.05 2.96
CA LEU A 330 -18.49 -10.32 1.73
C LEU A 330 -19.14 -11.43 0.88
N ARG A 331 -19.69 -12.47 1.54
CA ARG A 331 -20.41 -13.57 0.86
C ARG A 331 -21.74 -13.11 0.26
N ASP A 332 -22.51 -12.30 0.97
CA ASP A 332 -23.77 -11.74 0.48
C ASP A 332 -23.52 -10.80 -0.71
N LEU A 333 -22.49 -9.93 -0.63
CA LEU A 333 -22.08 -9.05 -1.73
C LEU A 333 -21.72 -9.80 -3.02
N ARG A 334 -21.15 -11.01 -2.91
CA ARG A 334 -20.93 -11.89 -4.06
C ARG A 334 -22.24 -12.26 -4.77
N GLY A 335 -23.33 -12.40 -4.00
CA GLY A 335 -24.65 -12.84 -4.47
C GLY A 335 -25.62 -11.73 -4.93
N VAL A 336 -25.56 -10.51 -4.34
CA VAL A 336 -26.63 -9.49 -4.52
C VAL A 336 -26.91 -9.04 -5.96
N GLY A 337 -25.93 -9.10 -6.87
CA GLY A 337 -26.08 -8.57 -8.22
C GLY A 337 -26.50 -7.10 -8.21
N ASP A 338 -27.49 -6.76 -9.04
CA ASP A 338 -27.98 -5.39 -9.21
C ASP A 338 -28.72 -4.85 -7.97
N ALA A 339 -29.03 -5.68 -6.97
CA ALA A 339 -29.60 -5.23 -5.69
C ALA A 339 -28.60 -4.47 -4.81
N GLY A 340 -27.30 -4.62 -5.10
CA GLY A 340 -26.23 -3.78 -4.55
C GLY A 340 -25.98 -3.91 -3.04
N PRO A 341 -25.07 -3.07 -2.48
CA PRO A 341 -24.59 -3.23 -1.11
C PRO A 341 -25.64 -3.02 -0.02
N ASN A 342 -26.68 -2.20 -0.27
CA ASN A 342 -27.78 -2.01 0.68
C ASN A 342 -28.57 -3.31 0.91
N ALA A 343 -28.75 -4.15 -0.11
CA ALA A 343 -29.43 -5.44 0.05
C ALA A 343 -28.64 -6.40 0.95
N ALA A 344 -27.30 -6.41 0.84
CA ALA A 344 -26.45 -7.21 1.72
C ALA A 344 -26.47 -6.70 3.17
N LEU A 345 -26.39 -5.38 3.39
CA LEU A 345 -26.49 -4.81 4.74
C LEU A 345 -27.85 -5.08 5.40
N LEU A 346 -28.94 -4.96 4.64
CA LEU A 346 -30.30 -5.29 5.09
C LEU A 346 -30.45 -6.77 5.45
N SER A 347 -29.93 -7.68 4.62
CA SER A 347 -29.89 -9.14 4.85
C SER A 347 -29.30 -9.49 6.22
N LEU A 348 -28.19 -8.82 6.58
CA LEU A 348 -27.37 -9.18 7.73
C LEU A 348 -27.76 -8.48 9.03
N SER A 349 -28.17 -7.21 8.93
CA SER A 349 -28.34 -6.33 10.09
C SER A 349 -29.74 -5.71 10.20
N GLY A 350 -30.62 -5.97 9.24
CA GLY A 350 -31.96 -5.39 9.17
C GLY A 350 -32.00 -3.89 8.86
N VAL A 351 -30.85 -3.26 8.56
CA VAL A 351 -30.74 -1.82 8.29
C VAL A 351 -29.84 -1.50 7.11
N THR A 352 -30.06 -0.34 6.51
CA THR A 352 -29.37 0.20 5.34
C THR A 352 -28.02 0.85 5.68
N LEU A 353 -27.24 1.19 4.65
CA LEU A 353 -26.03 2.00 4.80
C LEU A 353 -26.31 3.38 5.41
N ILE A 354 -27.46 3.99 5.09
CA ILE A 354 -27.87 5.30 5.60
C ILE A 354 -28.03 5.24 7.12
N GLU A 355 -28.81 4.28 7.60
CA GLU A 355 -29.05 4.07 9.04
C GLU A 355 -27.78 3.67 9.80
N TRP A 356 -26.88 2.89 9.19
CA TRP A 356 -25.56 2.61 9.77
C TRP A 356 -24.69 3.87 9.87
N ASN A 357 -24.66 4.70 8.83
CA ASN A 357 -23.92 5.97 8.83
C ASN A 357 -24.45 6.93 9.92
N GLU A 358 -25.78 7.06 10.05
CA GLU A 358 -26.40 7.86 11.12
C GLU A 358 -26.11 7.32 12.53
N ARG A 359 -25.99 5.99 12.70
CA ARG A 359 -25.60 5.38 13.98
C ARG A 359 -24.15 5.70 14.32
N TRP A 360 -23.25 5.59 13.34
CA TRP A 360 -21.84 5.92 13.49
C TRP A 360 -21.61 7.40 13.80
N GLN A 361 -22.25 8.32 13.07
CA GLN A 361 -22.16 9.76 13.32
C GLN A 361 -22.64 10.13 14.73
N ARG A 362 -23.79 9.59 15.17
CA ARG A 362 -24.27 9.77 16.56
C ARG A 362 -23.36 9.13 17.61
N TRP A 363 -22.70 8.02 17.27
CA TRP A 363 -21.74 7.38 18.17
C TRP A 363 -20.46 8.24 18.31
N LEU A 364 -19.91 8.77 17.22
CA LEU A 364 -18.83 9.76 17.25
C LEU A 364 -19.23 10.97 18.09
N GLU A 365 -20.46 11.48 17.89
CA GLU A 365 -20.98 12.63 18.63
C GLU A 365 -20.96 12.44 20.14
N ALA A 366 -21.34 11.25 20.61
CA ALA A 366 -21.47 10.92 22.03
C ALA A 366 -20.20 10.39 22.71
N HIS A 367 -19.27 9.75 21.97
CA HIS A 367 -18.15 9.01 22.57
C HIS A 367 -16.76 9.57 22.23
N VAL A 368 -16.64 10.39 21.18
CA VAL A 368 -15.34 10.92 20.72
C VAL A 368 -15.28 12.41 21.01
N GLU A 369 -14.36 12.84 21.87
CA GLU A 369 -14.19 14.27 22.19
C GLU A 369 -13.88 15.05 20.91
N ALA A 370 -14.73 16.03 20.58
CA ALA A 370 -14.49 16.92 19.47
C ALA A 370 -13.14 17.63 19.67
N PRO A 371 -12.21 17.59 18.69
CA PRO A 371 -10.99 18.38 18.79
C PRO A 371 -11.36 19.85 18.95
N LYS A 372 -10.65 20.55 19.84
CA LYS A 372 -10.79 22.00 19.97
C LYS A 372 -10.50 22.61 18.59
N PRO A 373 -11.45 23.36 17.99
CA PRO A 373 -11.25 23.92 16.66
C PRO A 373 -9.98 24.78 16.68
N PRO A 374 -9.15 24.74 15.62
CA PRO A 374 -7.94 25.54 15.57
C PRO A 374 -8.31 27.02 15.78
N PRO A 375 -7.59 27.76 16.64
CA PRO A 375 -7.91 29.16 16.89
C PRO A 375 -7.85 29.93 15.57
N LYS A 376 -8.84 30.79 15.31
CA LYS A 376 -8.82 31.67 14.13
C LYS A 376 -7.64 32.63 14.26
N LEU A 377 -6.53 32.29 13.62
CA LEU A 377 -5.30 33.07 13.67
C LEU A 377 -5.48 34.38 12.91
N PRO A 378 -5.07 35.53 13.47
CA PRO A 378 -5.11 36.79 12.73
C PRO A 378 -4.15 36.72 11.52
N PRO A 379 -4.37 37.50 10.44
CA PRO A 379 -3.58 37.38 9.20
C PRO A 379 -2.06 37.55 9.38
N LEU A 380 -1.62 38.31 10.38
CA LEU A 380 -0.20 38.45 10.72
C LEU A 380 0.40 37.17 11.31
N GLU A 381 -0.40 36.39 12.04
CA GLU A 381 0.02 35.13 12.67
C GLU A 381 0.09 34.00 11.64
N VAL A 382 -0.84 33.96 10.68
CA VAL A 382 -0.74 33.07 9.51
C VAL A 382 0.55 33.33 8.74
N LYS A 383 0.84 34.60 8.41
CA LYS A 383 2.11 35.00 7.75
C LYS A 383 3.34 34.67 8.58
N ARG A 384 3.25 34.70 9.92
CA ARG A 384 4.34 34.30 10.82
C ARG A 384 4.63 32.80 10.69
N ILE A 385 3.58 31.97 10.67
CA ILE A 385 3.70 30.51 10.50
C ILE A 385 4.22 30.16 9.09
N GLU A 386 3.73 30.81 8.04
CA GLU A 386 4.23 30.63 6.67
C GLU A 386 5.73 30.97 6.58
N ARG A 387 6.15 32.09 7.19
CA ARG A 387 7.56 32.45 7.28
C ARG A 387 8.38 31.43 8.06
N GLN A 388 7.87 30.93 9.19
CA GLN A 388 8.54 29.89 9.99
C GLN A 388 8.70 28.57 9.21
N ARG A 389 7.69 28.16 8.43
CA ARG A 389 7.79 26.99 7.53
C ARG A 389 8.85 27.19 6.45
N GLY A 390 8.89 28.37 5.82
CA GLY A 390 9.93 28.72 4.85
C GLY A 390 11.34 28.76 5.45
N GLU A 391 11.46 29.24 6.69
CA GLU A 391 12.71 29.24 7.47
C GLU A 391 13.15 27.83 7.85
N ALA A 392 12.23 26.97 8.32
CA ALA A 392 12.50 25.56 8.62
C ALA A 392 13.03 24.81 7.39
N ALA A 393 12.34 24.92 6.24
CA ALA A 393 12.79 24.32 4.99
C ALA A 393 14.18 24.83 4.54
N ARG A 394 14.46 26.13 4.75
CA ARG A 394 15.78 26.71 4.47
C ARG A 394 16.87 26.17 5.39
N LEU A 395 16.61 26.08 6.70
CA LEU A 395 17.53 25.55 7.69
C LEU A 395 17.85 24.07 7.41
N ALA A 396 16.84 23.25 7.12
CA ALA A 396 17.00 21.84 6.74
C ALA A 396 17.90 21.70 5.50
N ARG A 397 17.59 22.45 4.43
CA ARG A 397 18.35 22.38 3.17
C ARG A 397 19.78 22.90 3.32
N LEU A 398 19.99 24.00 4.05
CA LEU A 398 21.34 24.53 4.28
C LEU A 398 22.18 23.60 5.15
N GLY A 399 21.60 23.03 6.21
CA GLY A 399 22.25 22.02 7.04
C GLY A 399 22.69 20.81 6.23
N GLU A 400 21.83 20.28 5.36
CA GLU A 400 22.19 19.12 4.51
C GLU A 400 23.31 19.43 3.52
N VAL A 401 23.28 20.61 2.88
CA VAL A 401 24.36 21.07 1.98
C VAL A 401 25.69 21.24 2.73
N LEU A 402 25.66 21.72 3.97
CA LEU A 402 26.85 21.85 4.82
C LEU A 402 27.39 20.48 5.25
N LEU A 403 26.51 19.57 5.64
CA LEU A 403 26.87 18.22 6.09
C LEU A 403 27.50 17.40 4.95
N ARG A 404 26.89 17.38 3.75
CA ARG A 404 27.46 16.71 2.55
C ARG A 404 28.79 17.33 2.08
N ARG A 405 29.13 18.55 2.53
CA ARG A 405 30.44 19.20 2.30
C ARG A 405 31.46 18.99 3.44
N GLY A 406 31.12 18.21 4.46
CA GLY A 406 31.97 17.95 5.62
C GLY A 406 31.95 19.05 6.70
N HIS A 407 31.13 20.09 6.56
CA HIS A 407 31.00 21.18 7.55
C HIS A 407 30.00 20.81 8.66
N ALA A 408 30.23 19.67 9.32
CA ALA A 408 29.27 19.05 10.25
C ALA A 408 28.86 19.96 11.43
N ALA A 409 29.81 20.70 12.03
CA ALA A 409 29.50 21.65 13.11
C ALA A 409 28.60 22.82 12.62
N ALA A 410 28.81 23.31 11.39
CA ALA A 410 27.95 24.34 10.81
C ALA A 410 26.56 23.79 10.43
N ALA A 411 26.48 22.52 10.03
CA ALA A 411 25.21 21.83 9.82
C ALA A 411 24.41 21.70 11.13
N GLU A 412 25.07 21.27 12.22
CA GLU A 412 24.47 21.16 13.55
C GLU A 412 23.84 22.49 14.01
N VAL A 413 24.52 23.63 13.84
CA VAL A 413 23.97 24.96 14.17
C VAL A 413 22.66 25.27 13.41
N ASN A 414 22.50 24.79 12.18
CA ASN A 414 21.25 24.97 11.43
C ASN A 414 20.17 24.00 11.90
N TYR A 415 20.53 22.75 12.20
CA TYR A 415 19.58 21.75 12.68
C TYR A 415 19.11 22.01 14.13
N LEU A 416 19.92 22.63 14.99
CA LEU A 416 19.50 23.05 16.34
C LEU A 416 18.42 24.14 16.27
N LYS A 417 18.59 25.15 15.41
CA LYS A 417 17.55 26.16 15.13
C LYS A 417 16.29 25.54 14.53
N LEU A 418 16.45 24.53 13.69
CA LEU A 418 15.31 23.78 13.15
C LEU A 418 14.59 22.99 14.25
N LEU A 419 15.31 22.43 15.23
CA LEU A 419 14.72 21.75 16.40
C LEU A 419 13.99 22.73 17.33
N GLU A 420 14.36 24.01 17.38
CA GLU A 420 13.58 25.04 18.09
C GLU A 420 12.21 25.28 17.43
N ILE A 421 12.12 25.12 16.10
CA ILE A 421 10.85 25.23 15.34
C ILE A 421 10.07 23.91 15.42
N GLU A 422 10.75 22.76 15.31
CA GLU A 422 10.18 21.42 15.17
C GLU A 422 10.72 20.45 16.26
N PRO A 423 10.47 20.70 17.57
CA PRO A 423 11.17 20.03 18.67
C PRO A 423 10.88 18.52 18.82
N ARG A 424 9.83 18.03 18.14
CA ARG A 424 9.41 16.62 18.14
C ARG A 424 9.45 15.98 16.75
N ASP A 425 10.21 16.54 15.82
CA ASP A 425 10.45 15.90 14.51
C ASP A 425 11.61 14.89 14.57
N ALA A 426 11.34 13.66 14.13
CA ALA A 426 12.31 12.57 14.08
C ALA A 426 13.37 12.78 12.98
N GLY A 427 12.99 13.40 11.86
CA GLY A 427 13.90 13.76 10.77
C GLY A 427 14.96 14.76 11.22
N VAL A 428 14.57 15.85 11.89
CA VAL A 428 15.49 16.85 12.47
C VAL A 428 16.46 16.21 13.46
N ARG A 429 15.95 15.35 14.36
CA ARG A 429 16.77 14.59 15.31
C ARG A 429 17.75 13.64 14.62
N SER A 430 17.33 12.97 13.55
CA SER A 430 18.25 12.11 12.78
C SER A 430 19.35 12.91 12.07
N ARG A 431 19.04 14.13 11.60
CA ARG A 431 20.03 15.05 10.99
C ARG A 431 21.05 15.56 12.02
N LEU A 432 20.60 15.87 13.24
CA LEU A 432 21.48 16.18 14.38
C LEU A 432 22.37 14.97 14.74
N GLY A 433 21.81 13.76 14.79
CA GLY A 433 22.57 12.53 15.01
C GLY A 433 23.66 12.28 13.95
N ARG A 434 23.33 12.47 12.66
CA ARG A 434 24.32 12.41 11.55
C ARG A 434 25.40 13.48 11.70
N ALA A 435 25.05 14.72 12.04
CA ALA A 435 26.01 15.80 12.25
C ALA A 435 26.93 15.57 13.45
N ALA A 436 26.44 14.97 14.53
CA ALA A 436 27.23 14.58 15.68
C ALA A 436 28.16 13.39 15.39
N LEU A 437 27.70 12.37 14.66
CA LEU A 437 28.55 11.27 14.17
C LEU A 437 29.67 11.78 13.26
N ALA A 438 29.38 12.72 12.36
CA ALA A 438 30.37 13.34 11.48
C ALA A 438 31.41 14.21 12.22
N GLN A 439 31.16 14.57 13.48
CA GLN A 439 32.12 15.23 14.38
C GLN A 439 32.83 14.25 15.32
N GLY A 440 32.62 12.93 15.18
CA GLY A 440 33.19 11.93 16.09
C GLY A 440 32.56 11.92 17.48
N ALA A 441 31.33 12.41 17.64
CA ALA A 441 30.61 12.47 18.92
C ALA A 441 29.42 11.48 18.96
N PRO A 442 29.67 10.16 19.12
CA PRO A 442 28.64 9.14 19.08
C PRO A 442 27.63 9.25 20.24
N ASP A 443 28.06 9.71 21.42
CA ASP A 443 27.15 9.84 22.58
C ASP A 443 26.11 10.95 22.34
N ARG A 444 26.53 12.13 21.86
CA ARG A 444 25.61 13.19 21.39
C ARG A 444 24.65 12.66 20.33
N ALA A 445 25.14 11.83 19.39
CA ALA A 445 24.30 11.26 18.35
C ALA A 445 23.27 10.27 18.89
N ARG A 446 23.61 9.51 19.94
CA ARG A 446 22.69 8.62 20.67
C ARG A 446 21.61 9.43 21.38
N ASP A 447 21.97 10.51 22.07
CA ASP A 447 21.04 11.34 22.86
C ASP A 447 19.91 11.94 22.02
N TYR A 448 20.18 12.32 20.76
CA TYR A 448 19.16 12.84 19.83
C TYR A 448 18.10 11.80 19.44
N VAL A 449 18.41 10.50 19.55
CA VAL A 449 17.54 9.40 19.14
C VAL A 449 17.17 8.44 20.27
N ALA A 450 17.53 8.77 21.51
CA ALA A 450 17.42 7.90 22.69
C ALA A 450 15.97 7.53 23.04
N GLU A 451 15.06 8.50 23.04
CA GLU A 451 13.72 8.37 23.64
C GLU A 451 12.60 8.44 22.61
N LEU A 452 11.62 7.53 22.68
CA LEU A 452 10.42 7.57 21.82
C LEU A 452 9.55 8.81 22.12
N SER A 453 9.53 9.25 23.38
CA SER A 453 8.76 10.41 23.85
C SER A 453 9.23 11.74 23.24
N GLN A 454 10.48 11.79 22.76
CA GLN A 454 11.06 12.97 22.11
C GLN A 454 10.46 13.29 20.74
N VAL A 455 9.81 12.32 20.08
CA VAL A 455 9.26 12.47 18.72
C VAL A 455 7.72 12.37 18.74
N LYS A 456 7.06 12.89 17.71
CA LYS A 456 5.59 12.77 17.52
C LYS A 456 5.20 11.70 16.51
N ARG A 457 6.03 11.53 15.48
CA ARG A 457 5.98 10.52 14.42
C ARG A 457 7.39 10.04 14.21
N ASP A 458 7.54 8.88 13.60
CA ASP A 458 8.83 8.34 13.25
C ASP A 458 9.37 8.85 11.90
N HIS A 459 10.56 8.36 11.54
CA HIS A 459 11.27 8.68 10.32
C HIS A 459 12.33 7.59 10.08
N ALA A 460 12.47 7.09 8.86
CA ALA A 460 13.36 5.95 8.55
C ALA A 460 14.80 6.15 9.06
N HIS A 461 15.38 7.34 8.81
CA HIS A 461 16.74 7.70 9.25
C HIS A 461 16.89 7.79 10.78
N TRP A 462 15.81 8.06 11.52
CA TRP A 462 15.82 8.09 12.98
C TRP A 462 15.87 6.66 13.53
N TRP A 463 15.05 5.77 12.97
CA TRP A 463 15.10 4.34 13.24
C TRP A 463 16.46 3.70 12.90
N ALA A 464 17.07 4.10 11.78
CA ALA A 464 18.40 3.66 11.39
C ALA A 464 19.49 3.99 12.43
N LEU A 465 19.43 5.20 13.02
CA LEU A 465 20.34 5.58 14.11
C LEU A 465 20.00 4.84 15.42
N ARG A 466 18.72 4.57 15.70
CA ARG A 466 18.34 3.69 16.83
C ARG A 466 18.86 2.28 16.67
N ALA A 467 18.89 1.74 15.44
CA ALA A 467 19.47 0.44 15.14
C ALA A 467 20.97 0.42 15.46
N ARG A 468 21.73 1.42 14.98
CA ARG A 468 23.16 1.61 15.27
C ARG A 468 23.50 1.59 16.77
N PHE A 469 22.63 2.17 17.60
CA PHE A 469 22.82 2.27 19.05
C PHE A 469 22.09 1.18 19.86
N GLY A 470 21.45 0.20 19.20
CA GLY A 470 20.71 -0.88 19.86
C GLY A 470 19.53 -0.41 20.71
N LEU A 471 18.85 0.68 20.32
CA LEU A 471 17.82 1.33 21.15
C LEU A 471 16.41 0.75 20.99
N GLY A 472 16.15 -0.09 20.00
CA GLY A 472 14.89 -0.82 19.88
C GLY A 472 13.66 0.04 19.58
N THR A 473 12.50 -0.63 19.55
CA THR A 473 11.16 -0.04 19.49
C THR A 473 10.62 0.28 20.89
N GLY A 474 11.33 -0.15 21.95
CA GLY A 474 10.94 0.01 23.35
C GLY A 474 10.37 -1.26 23.99
N ALA A 475 10.12 -2.31 23.20
CA ALA A 475 9.73 -3.64 23.68
C ALA A 475 10.94 -4.54 24.01
N GLU A 476 12.11 -4.25 23.44
CA GLU A 476 13.32 -5.07 23.55
C GLU A 476 14.27 -4.59 24.65
N GLU A 477 15.16 -5.47 25.12
CA GLU A 477 16.21 -5.10 26.06
C GLU A 477 17.16 -4.05 25.44
N PRO A 478 17.40 -2.89 26.08
CA PRO A 478 18.26 -1.84 25.54
C PRO A 478 19.70 -2.31 25.28
N SER A 479 20.28 -1.85 24.18
CA SER A 479 21.63 -2.21 23.70
C SER A 479 21.79 -3.69 23.26
N SER A 480 20.70 -4.42 23.04
CA SER A 480 20.72 -5.80 22.55
C SER A 480 20.70 -5.92 21.02
N PRO A 481 21.15 -7.06 20.43
CA PRO A 481 20.98 -7.34 19.00
C PRO A 481 19.50 -7.38 18.56
N ALA A 482 18.59 -7.78 19.46
CA ALA A 482 17.15 -7.77 19.20
C ALA A 482 16.63 -6.33 19.04
N ALA A 483 17.04 -5.42 19.93
CA ALA A 483 16.72 -4.00 19.84
C ALA A 483 17.31 -3.35 18.57
N ALA A 484 18.55 -3.67 18.22
CA ALA A 484 19.15 -3.21 16.96
C ALA A 484 18.34 -3.66 15.74
N ARG A 485 17.97 -4.95 15.68
CA ARG A 485 17.16 -5.52 14.58
C ARG A 485 15.76 -4.93 14.52
N ALA A 486 15.09 -4.74 15.65
CA ALA A 486 13.72 -4.21 15.67
C ALA A 486 13.66 -2.78 15.12
N ALA A 487 14.57 -1.91 15.58
CA ALA A 487 14.71 -0.56 15.02
C ALA A 487 15.13 -0.57 13.54
N TYR A 488 15.99 -1.49 13.12
CA TYR A 488 16.35 -1.65 11.70
C TYR A 488 15.15 -2.00 10.82
N LEU A 489 14.30 -2.93 11.27
CA LEU A 489 13.07 -3.31 10.58
C LEU A 489 12.12 -2.10 10.38
N GLN A 490 12.00 -1.21 11.36
CA GLN A 490 11.23 0.02 11.21
C GLN A 490 11.83 1.00 10.18
N GLY A 491 13.15 1.05 10.08
CA GLY A 491 13.82 1.84 9.04
C GLY A 491 13.50 1.33 7.64
N ILE A 492 13.75 0.04 7.38
CA ILE A 492 13.56 -0.54 6.05
C ILE A 492 12.08 -0.62 5.63
N ALA A 493 11.14 -0.64 6.58
CA ALA A 493 9.70 -0.61 6.29
C ALA A 493 9.23 0.72 5.64
N VAL A 494 10.06 1.76 5.69
CA VAL A 494 9.78 3.07 5.09
C VAL A 494 10.76 3.42 3.97
N ASP A 495 12.07 3.39 4.23
CA ASP A 495 13.08 3.78 3.23
C ASP A 495 14.24 2.77 3.10
N PRO A 496 13.99 1.58 2.53
CA PRO A 496 14.95 0.47 2.50
C PRO A 496 16.18 0.73 1.61
N LEU A 497 16.20 1.80 0.82
CA LEU A 497 17.27 2.10 -0.15
C LEU A 497 18.03 3.41 0.14
N SER A 498 17.77 4.07 1.27
CA SER A 498 18.74 4.98 1.88
C SER A 498 19.97 4.18 2.35
N GLU A 499 21.19 4.67 2.13
CA GLU A 499 22.40 4.01 2.64
C GLU A 499 22.37 3.99 4.17
N LEU A 500 21.92 5.08 4.79
CA LEU A 500 21.81 5.18 6.24
C LEU A 500 20.87 4.11 6.80
N VAL A 501 19.73 3.88 6.15
CA VAL A 501 18.75 2.89 6.59
C VAL A 501 19.22 1.47 6.30
N ALA A 502 19.55 1.18 5.05
CA ALA A 502 19.95 -0.15 4.58
C ALA A 502 21.15 -0.71 5.35
N CYS A 503 22.11 0.16 5.71
CA CYS A 503 23.30 -0.18 6.49
C CYS A 503 23.11 0.03 8.01
N ALA A 504 21.87 0.06 8.53
CA ALA A 504 21.54 0.13 9.97
C ALA A 504 22.21 1.29 10.73
N GLY A 505 22.35 2.45 10.10
CA GLY A 505 23.02 3.64 10.63
C GLY A 505 24.56 3.60 10.53
N HIS A 506 25.16 2.57 9.93
CA HIS A 506 26.60 2.41 9.74
C HIS A 506 27.08 2.93 8.37
N VAL A 507 26.95 4.24 8.16
CA VAL A 507 27.49 4.93 6.97
C VAL A 507 28.94 5.38 7.18
N SER A 508 29.69 5.36 6.08
CA SER A 508 31.09 5.81 6.06
C SER A 508 31.15 7.33 5.89
N VAL A 509 31.13 8.09 6.98
CA VAL A 509 31.38 9.54 6.89
C VAL A 509 32.81 9.74 6.41
N GLN A 510 32.98 10.28 5.20
CA GLN A 510 34.30 10.73 4.74
C GLN A 510 34.74 11.91 5.62
N ALA A 511 35.62 11.61 6.58
CA ALA A 511 36.30 12.63 7.37
C ALA A 511 37.20 13.44 6.42
N ASN A 512 36.77 14.65 6.07
CA ASN A 512 37.59 15.56 5.27
C ASN A 512 38.79 16.01 6.13
N PRO A 513 40.05 15.67 5.78
CA PRO A 513 41.20 15.86 6.66
C PRO A 513 41.58 17.33 6.94
N GLN A 514 40.84 18.30 6.38
CA GLN A 514 41.14 19.73 6.51
C GLN A 514 40.64 20.39 7.80
N THR A 515 39.91 19.70 8.68
CA THR A 515 39.58 20.22 10.03
C THR A 515 40.55 19.69 11.08
N SER A 516 41.85 19.97 10.90
CA SER A 516 42.74 20.10 12.06
C SER A 516 42.48 21.47 12.70
N PRO A 517 42.37 21.58 14.04
CA PRO A 517 42.27 22.89 14.67
C PRO A 517 43.55 23.68 14.39
N SER A 518 43.39 24.88 13.81
CA SER A 518 44.48 25.77 13.43
C SER A 518 45.34 26.13 14.64
N GLY A 519 46.65 25.88 14.51
CA GLY A 519 47.58 25.82 15.64
C GLY A 519 47.71 27.07 16.51
N ASP A 520 48.07 26.82 17.77
CA ASP A 520 48.70 27.78 18.67
C ASP A 520 50.03 28.31 18.06
N PRO A 521 50.34 29.61 18.19
CA PRO A 521 51.58 30.18 17.68
C PRO A 521 52.77 29.79 18.57
N GLN A 522 53.51 28.74 18.20
CA GLN A 522 54.77 28.40 18.86
C GLN A 522 55.84 29.49 18.63
N VAL A 523 56.22 30.17 19.72
CA VAL A 523 57.48 30.92 19.82
C VAL A 523 58.65 29.94 19.94
N ARG A 524 59.70 30.13 19.13
CA ARG A 524 61.01 29.46 19.18
C ARG A 524 62.08 30.43 18.60
N PRO A 525 63.40 30.23 18.80
CA PRO A 525 64.10 29.12 19.47
C PRO A 525 65.15 29.52 20.54
N GLY A 526 65.67 28.51 21.25
CA GLY A 526 66.92 28.54 22.01
C GLY A 526 67.59 27.15 22.03
N ALA A 527 68.93 27.09 22.10
CA ALA A 527 69.76 25.90 21.84
C ALA A 527 70.87 25.76 22.90
N ALA A 528 71.44 24.58 23.24
CA ALA A 528 71.17 23.15 22.95
C ALA A 528 71.96 22.34 24.04
N PRO A 529 72.74 21.28 23.74
CA PRO A 529 72.47 19.97 23.13
C PRO A 529 72.61 18.79 24.13
N GLY A 530 72.23 17.56 23.75
CA GLY A 530 72.56 16.33 24.51
C GLY A 530 71.87 15.05 23.99
N ALA A 531 72.64 13.99 23.77
CA ALA A 531 72.21 12.67 23.24
C ALA A 531 72.36 11.57 24.34
N PRO A 532 72.12 10.24 24.13
CA PRO A 532 71.71 9.54 22.90
C PRO A 532 70.63 8.42 23.03
N SER A 533 70.14 7.99 21.86
CA SER A 533 69.55 6.69 21.44
C SER A 533 69.14 5.60 22.45
N GLY A 534 67.91 5.06 22.28
CA GLY A 534 67.45 3.75 22.79
C GLY A 534 66.54 3.03 21.78
N VAL A 535 66.63 1.69 21.73
CA VAL A 535 66.03 0.76 20.73
C VAL A 535 64.53 0.48 20.99
N PRO A 536 63.68 0.20 19.96
CA PRO A 536 62.24 0.03 20.15
C PRO A 536 61.84 -1.36 20.70
N SER A 537 60.83 -1.40 21.57
CA SER A 537 60.18 -2.64 22.02
C SER A 537 58.92 -2.91 21.20
N ALA A 538 58.79 -4.11 20.65
CA ALA A 538 57.59 -4.57 19.98
C ALA A 538 56.44 -4.85 20.97
N ALA A 539 55.21 -4.59 20.55
CA ALA A 539 53.99 -5.09 21.17
C ALA A 539 53.32 -6.11 20.23
N PRO A 540 52.68 -7.18 20.75
CA PRO A 540 52.26 -8.31 19.94
C PRO A 540 51.02 -8.01 19.10
N GLN A 541 51.00 -8.55 17.87
CA GLN A 541 49.82 -8.55 17.01
C GLN A 541 48.73 -9.44 17.63
N ALA A 542 47.55 -8.87 17.88
CA ALA A 542 46.36 -9.67 18.18
C ALA A 542 45.82 -10.28 16.88
N ALA A 543 45.69 -11.61 16.84
CA ALA A 543 45.11 -12.31 15.71
C ALA A 543 43.60 -11.99 15.56
N PRO A 544 43.05 -11.93 14.33
CA PRO A 544 41.62 -11.72 14.13
C PRO A 544 40.83 -12.93 14.66
N SER A 545 39.80 -12.68 15.46
CA SER A 545 38.94 -13.75 15.97
C SER A 545 38.15 -14.38 14.82
N ALA A 546 38.31 -15.69 14.62
CA ALA A 546 37.54 -16.47 13.67
C ALA A 546 36.06 -16.59 14.12
N ALA A 547 35.24 -15.63 13.69
CA ALA A 547 33.78 -15.64 13.80
C ALA A 547 33.15 -15.39 12.42
N ALA A 548 33.55 -16.21 11.44
CA ALA A 548 33.08 -16.16 10.07
C ALA A 548 32.54 -17.55 9.65
N SER A 549 31.34 -17.88 10.09
CA SER A 549 30.63 -19.10 9.64
C SER A 549 29.11 -18.85 9.63
N ALA A 550 28.54 -18.82 8.43
CA ALA A 550 27.09 -18.81 8.15
C ALA A 550 26.25 -17.82 8.99
N GLY A 551 26.29 -16.54 8.60
CA GLY A 551 25.28 -15.59 9.06
C GLY A 551 23.87 -16.02 8.64
N SER A 552 22.86 -15.64 9.42
CA SER A 552 21.47 -16.03 9.14
C SER A 552 20.99 -15.52 7.77
N VAL A 553 19.94 -16.13 7.19
CA VAL A 553 19.38 -15.71 5.90
C VAL A 553 19.04 -14.20 5.88
N HIS A 554 18.54 -13.68 7.01
CA HIS A 554 18.30 -12.24 7.17
C HIS A 554 19.60 -11.41 7.15
N GLU A 555 20.69 -11.85 7.78
CA GLU A 555 21.99 -11.15 7.75
C GLU A 555 22.67 -11.16 6.38
N VAL A 556 22.32 -12.09 5.49
CA VAL A 556 22.73 -12.05 4.09
C VAL A 556 21.90 -11.01 3.34
N ALA A 557 20.57 -11.08 3.43
CA ALA A 557 19.67 -10.13 2.79
C ALA A 557 19.93 -8.66 3.20
N TYR A 558 20.20 -8.41 4.49
CA TYR A 558 20.51 -7.06 4.98
C TYR A 558 21.85 -6.52 4.45
N ARG A 559 22.83 -7.39 4.19
CA ARG A 559 24.09 -6.99 3.53
C ARG A 559 23.88 -6.67 2.07
N GLU A 560 23.13 -7.51 1.34
CA GLU A 560 22.76 -7.23 -0.06
C GLU A 560 21.99 -5.91 -0.19
N LEU A 561 21.08 -5.60 0.75
CA LEU A 561 20.36 -4.33 0.78
C LEU A 561 21.29 -3.12 1.03
N CYS A 562 22.23 -3.22 1.98
CA CYS A 562 23.24 -2.19 2.21
C CYS A 562 24.17 -1.99 1.00
N GLU A 563 24.58 -3.06 0.32
CA GLU A 563 25.39 -2.99 -0.90
C GLU A 563 24.60 -2.38 -2.08
N ALA A 564 23.33 -2.73 -2.24
CA ALA A 564 22.45 -2.12 -3.23
C ALA A 564 22.25 -0.63 -2.96
N ALA A 565 21.98 -0.23 -1.72
CA ALA A 565 21.83 1.17 -1.34
C ALA A 565 23.13 1.99 -1.55
N ARG A 566 24.31 1.40 -1.35
CA ARG A 566 25.60 2.07 -1.67
C ARG A 566 25.84 2.27 -3.16
N ARG A 567 25.27 1.41 -4.00
CA ARG A 567 25.53 1.41 -5.45
C ARG A 567 24.45 2.15 -6.25
N PHE A 568 23.21 2.10 -5.77
CA PHE A 568 22.00 2.54 -6.47
C PHE A 568 21.06 3.40 -5.60
N GLY A 569 21.40 3.60 -4.32
CA GLY A 569 20.63 4.46 -3.40
C GLY A 569 20.80 5.95 -3.70
N ARG A 570 20.06 6.78 -2.96
CA ARG A 570 19.87 8.21 -3.27
C ARG A 570 20.81 9.19 -2.52
N ASP A 571 21.56 8.71 -1.52
CA ASP A 571 22.20 9.52 -0.47
C ASP A 571 23.52 10.24 -0.85
#